data_AF-A0A961DVA8-F1
#
_entry.id   AF-A0A961DVA8-F1
#
_cell.length_a   1.000
_cell.length_b   1.000
_cell.length_c   1.000
_cell.angle_alpha   90.00
_cell.angle_beta   90.00
_cell.angle_gamma   90.00
#
_symmetry.space_group_name_H-M   'P 1'
#
loop_
_entity.id
_entity.type
_entity.pdbx_description
1 polymer ?
#
loop_
_entity_poly.entity_id
_entity_poly.type
_entity_poly.pdbx_seq_one_letter_code
_entity_poly.pdbx_strand_id
1 'polypeptide(L)' 'ALAFNCTTRGRGLFDGPDHDAGLIVEMLGGAVAGMMCAGEIGPVGGRTLVHTQSVALAIFGDG' A
#
# COMPACT_ATOMS: atom_id res chain seq x y z
N ALA A 1 7.86 1.12 -8.09
CA ALA A 1 6.83 1.97 -7.44
C ALA A 1 7.22 2.26 -5.99
N LEU A 2 6.64 3.29 -5.36
CA LEU A 2 6.70 3.46 -3.90
C LEU A 2 5.39 2.98 -3.26
N ALA A 3 5.49 2.15 -2.22
CA ALA A 3 4.36 1.61 -1.48
C ALA A 3 4.35 2.08 -0.01
N PHE A 4 3.21 2.60 0.42
CA PHE A 4 3.00 3.11 1.77
C PHE A 4 1.91 2.27 2.45
N ASN A 5 2.32 1.17 3.09
CA ASN A 5 1.41 0.17 3.63
C ASN A 5 0.98 0.52 5.05
N CYS A 6 -0.29 0.35 5.36
CA CYS A 6 -0.72 0.38 6.76
C CYS A 6 -0.12 -0.80 7.53
N THR A 7 0.30 -0.59 8.79
CA THR A 7 0.83 -1.65 9.67
C THR A 7 -0.12 -2.84 9.85
N THR A 8 -1.43 -2.64 9.64
CA THR A 8 -2.44 -3.71 9.71
C THR A 8 -2.44 -4.64 8.49
N ARG A 9 -1.76 -4.27 7.39
CA ARG A 9 -1.66 -5.06 6.15
C ARG A 9 -0.54 -6.11 6.15
N GLY A 10 0.02 -6.43 7.32
CA GLY A 10 1.06 -7.45 7.45
C GLY A 10 0.53 -8.89 7.44
N ARG A 11 1.34 -9.83 7.95
CA ARG A 11 1.04 -11.28 8.01
C ARG A 11 -0.32 -11.62 8.64
N GLY A 12 -0.78 -10.81 9.61
CA GLY A 12 -2.08 -11.01 10.24
C GLY A 12 -3.27 -10.87 9.28
N LEU A 13 -3.11 -10.17 8.16
CA LEU A 13 -4.14 -10.00 7.14
C LEU A 13 -3.99 -10.98 5.97
N PHE A 14 -2.76 -11.37 5.60
CA PHE A 14 -2.49 -12.09 4.34
C PHE A 14 -1.84 -13.48 4.47
N ASP A 15 -1.72 -14.02 5.70
CA ASP A 15 -1.14 -15.35 5.96
C ASP A 15 0.25 -15.59 5.31
N GLY A 16 1.06 -14.53 5.25
CA GLY A 16 2.37 -14.57 4.62
C GLY A 16 3.07 -13.20 4.60
N PRO A 17 4.41 -13.16 4.51
CA PRO A 17 5.14 -11.90 4.31
C PRO A 17 4.92 -11.35 2.90
N ASP A 18 5.27 -10.07 2.72
CA ASP A 18 5.49 -9.44 1.41
C ASP A 18 4.31 -9.45 0.43
N HIS A 19 3.07 -9.69 0.89
CA HIS A 19 1.88 -9.79 0.04
C HIS A 19 1.72 -8.60 -0.92
N ASP A 20 1.65 -7.39 -0.37
CA ASP A 20 1.48 -6.17 -1.18
C ASP A 20 2.70 -5.93 -2.08
N ALA A 21 3.93 -6.12 -1.58
CA ALA A 21 5.15 -5.92 -2.36
C ALA A 21 5.24 -6.91 -3.54
N GLY A 22 4.93 -8.18 -3.31
CA GLY A 22 4.92 -9.23 -4.33
C GLY A 22 3.87 -8.95 -5.41
N LEU A 23 2.64 -8.60 -5.02
CA LEU A 23 1.59 -8.22 -5.97
C LEU A 23 1.98 -7.00 -6.82
N ILE A 24 2.63 -5.99 -6.22
CA ILE A 24 3.08 -4.82 -6.97
C ILE A 24 4.17 -5.19 -7.98
N VAL A 25 5.14 -6.03 -7.60
CA VAL A 25 6.18 -6.53 -8.52
C VAL A 25 5.56 -7.35 -9.64
N GLU A 26 4.59 -8.21 -9.33
CA GLU A 26 3.89 -9.04 -10.32
C GLU A 26 3.13 -8.17 -11.35
N MET A 27 2.40 -7.15 -10.87
CA MET A 27 1.55 -6.33 -11.73
C MET A 27 2.30 -5.23 -12.48
N LEU A 28 3.30 -4.59 -11.86
CA LEU A 28 3.97 -3.40 -12.42
C LEU A 28 5.42 -3.66 -12.83
N GLY A 29 6.01 -4.79 -12.41
CA GLY A 29 7.43 -5.06 -12.58
C GLY A 29 8.33 -4.16 -11.74
N GLY A 30 9.64 -4.43 -11.81
CA GLY A 30 10.69 -3.62 -11.18
C GLY A 30 10.75 -3.73 -9.64
N ALA A 31 11.55 -2.87 -9.04
CA ALA A 31 11.73 -2.83 -7.58
C ALA A 31 10.62 -2.00 -6.89
N VAL A 32 10.27 -2.43 -5.68
CA VAL A 32 9.34 -1.74 -4.79
C VAL A 32 10.12 -1.25 -3.58
N ALA A 33 9.92 0.02 -3.23
CA ALA A 33 10.44 0.63 -2.02
C ALA A 33 9.32 1.36 -1.29
N GLY A 34 9.58 1.88 -0.09
CA GLY A 34 8.60 2.67 0.66
C GLY A 34 8.74 2.54 2.16
N MET A 35 7.62 2.69 2.88
CA MET A 35 7.58 2.65 4.34
C MET A 35 6.23 2.17 4.88
N MET A 36 6.21 1.81 6.16
CA MET A 36 4.99 1.45 6.89
C MET A 36 4.35 2.68 7.54
N CYS A 37 3.02 2.72 7.55
CA CYS A 37 2.20 3.84 8.01
C CYS A 37 1.14 3.38 9.02
N ALA A 38 0.68 4.28 9.89
CA ALA A 38 -0.42 4.03 10.84
C ALA A 38 -1.78 4.44 10.25
N GLY A 39 -2.06 3.95 9.04
CA GLY A 39 -3.25 4.30 8.27
C GLY A 39 -3.05 5.47 7.31
N GLU A 40 -4.11 5.80 6.60
CA GLU A 40 -4.13 6.83 5.54
C GLU A 40 -5.30 7.77 5.75
N ILE A 41 -5.11 9.07 5.50
CA ILE A 41 -6.18 10.06 5.59
C ILE A 41 -6.74 10.29 4.19
N GLY A 42 -8.03 10.04 3.98
CA GLY A 42 -8.65 10.20 2.67
C GLY A 42 -10.18 10.35 2.71
N PRO A 43 -10.79 10.92 1.65
CA PRO A 43 -12.23 11.15 1.60
C PRO A 43 -13.02 9.88 1.27
N VAL A 44 -14.10 9.62 2.00
CA VAL A 44 -15.14 8.64 1.64
C VAL A 44 -16.51 9.26 1.88
N GLY A 45 -17.35 9.30 0.84
CA GLY A 45 -18.71 9.86 0.93
C GLY A 45 -18.73 11.33 1.40
N GLY A 46 -17.77 12.14 0.96
CA GLY A 46 -17.68 13.56 1.35
C GLY A 46 -17.14 13.83 2.75
N ARG A 47 -16.66 12.80 3.47
CA ARG A 47 -16.07 12.92 4.80
C ARG A 47 -14.61 12.47 4.78
N THR A 48 -13.74 13.19 5.47
CA THR A 48 -12.36 12.76 5.72
C THR A 48 -12.35 11.67 6.79
N LEU A 49 -11.77 10.51 6.48
CA LEU A 49 -11.64 9.37 7.37
C LEU A 49 -10.18 8.91 7.44
N VAL A 50 -9.87 8.17 8.51
CA VAL A 50 -8.61 7.41 8.62
C VAL A 50 -8.88 5.96 8.23
N HIS A 51 -8.17 5.48 7.21
CA HIS A 51 -8.26 4.13 6.67
C HIS A 51 -7.18 3.25 7.31
N THR A 52 -7.60 2.26 8.10
CA THR A 52 -6.67 1.46 8.94
C THR A 52 -6.28 0.11 8.33
N GLN A 53 -6.57 -0.12 7.06
CA GLN A 53 -6.20 -1.31 6.28
C GLN A 53 -5.90 -0.96 4.81
N SER A 54 -5.33 0.22 4.54
CA SER A 54 -5.06 0.70 3.18
C SER A 54 -3.59 0.55 2.78
N VAL A 55 -3.35 0.65 1.48
CA VAL A 55 -2.03 0.84 0.88
C VAL A 55 -2.15 1.95 -0.16
N ALA A 56 -1.28 2.95 -0.07
CA ALA A 56 -1.17 4.00 -1.07
C ALA A 56 0.07 3.74 -1.96
N LEU A 57 -0.08 3.88 -3.28
CA LEU A 57 0.97 3.64 -4.25
C LEU A 57 1.31 4.92 -5.01
N ALA A 58 2.61 5.25 -5.09
CA ALA A 58 3.12 6.19 -6.08
C ALA A 58 3.73 5.40 -7.24
N ILE A 59 3.08 5.48 -8.40
CA ILE A 59 3.49 4.82 -9.64
C ILE A 59 4.19 5.85 -10.52
N PHE A 60 5.36 5.47 -11.04
CA PHE A 60 6.14 6.28 -11.97
C PHE A 60 6.02 5.63 -13.34
N GLY A 61 5.65 6.40 -14.35
CA GLY A 61 5.67 5.97 -15.74
C GLY A 61 6.86 6.57 -16.47
N ASP A 62 7.23 5.94 -17.58
CA ASP A 62 8.09 6.56 -18.59
C ASP A 62 7.22 7.54 -19.38
N GLY A 63 7.52 8.84 -19.29
CA GLY A 63 6.72 9.90 -19.90
C GLY A 63 6.64 9.83 -21.42
#